data_AF-A0A365N7C1-F1
#
_entry.id   AF-A0A365N7C1-F1
#
_cell.length_a   1.000
_cell.length_b   1.000
_cell.length_c   1.000
_cell.angle_alpha   90.00
_cell.angle_beta   90.00
_cell.angle_gamma   90.00
#
_symmetry.space_group_name_H-M   'P 1'
#
loop_
_entity.id
_entity.type
_entity.pdbx_description
1 polymer ?
#
loop_
_entity_poly.entity_id
_entity_poly.type
_entity_poly.pdbx_seq_one_letter_code
_entity_poly.pdbx_strand_id
1 'polypeptide(L)'
;MTSELGSSPKREPTPTLPLSSVPQKRPLEEGRHSPVVPSPLNPEVRPSDSLAPEDAAQNSRSKSARAKKDTLKKREAKGSDSVRATPDPKPKSKPQKKQSESSPLRYNLGQPKLSNFNPPRGPVLTAHHEVTAPDGQTVEFFETSDHVSNKKSFRYTPCIADPLFPSMIYYRSTEPEPYGPHLSFEDSAGHVYFDKSARHVTTEKGFRMARANVAVREGRWYWECKITQGVRPPKDGESKPEGGKHVRVGWARREASLDAPVGFDAYSYGLRDVAGEKVHMSRPKEFFPAGEGIREGDIIGLEIQLPSEQLHRKVMSGQYNPVVDQTDEEPAATAEGHNIVRDRYPIRFKSHTYFEKSEYSPAKELEDLMNPTGAGGGSSEEPSPNHPLPSLRTLPNSCIRVYKNGVLMGTPFENLLGFLPPASRPQGQGGGREGLDDGMLGYYPAVSVFHGGAVEVNFGPEFWYPPPAETEDRPDKVWSGNARLNRVRPVSERYSDQIVEDIVWDIIDEVDFWSKDGGGATDRQGVSDKSEAVAMAPGREEIKEVVQDD
;
A
#
# COMPACT_ATOMS: atom_id res chain seq x y z
N MET A 1 70.76 -8.88 17.00
CA MET A 1 69.32 -8.59 17.22
C MET A 1 69.26 -7.14 17.67
N THR A 2 68.58 -6.28 16.91
CA THR A 2 68.74 -4.82 16.97
C THR A 2 67.48 -4.14 17.48
N SER A 3 67.64 -3.20 18.40
CA SER A 3 66.56 -2.46 19.04
C SER A 3 66.85 -0.95 19.02
N GLU A 4 66.69 -0.32 17.86
CA GLU A 4 66.63 1.14 17.72
C GLU A 4 65.50 1.50 16.75
N LEU A 5 64.60 2.38 17.19
CA LEU A 5 63.60 3.04 16.35
C LEU A 5 63.48 4.49 16.85
N GLY A 6 64.06 5.42 16.10
CA GLY A 6 64.16 6.82 16.48
C GLY A 6 63.23 7.76 15.69
N SER A 7 63.15 9.00 16.17
CA SER A 7 62.74 10.22 15.44
C SER A 7 61.44 10.19 14.62
N SER A 8 60.43 10.90 15.10
CA SER A 8 59.33 11.41 14.29
C SER A 8 59.81 12.44 13.23
N PRO A 9 59.37 12.34 11.97
CA PRO A 9 59.59 13.40 10.98
C PRO A 9 58.72 14.64 11.27
N LYS A 10 59.23 15.83 10.93
CA LYS A 10 58.50 17.11 11.09
C LYS A 10 57.65 17.43 9.87
N ARG A 11 56.62 18.26 10.09
CA ARG A 11 55.78 18.88 9.06
C ARG A 11 56.50 20.09 8.46
N GLU A 12 56.66 20.12 7.14
CA GLU A 12 57.22 21.28 6.40
C GLU A 12 56.15 21.97 5.53
N PRO A 13 56.39 23.23 5.08
CA PRO A 13 55.31 24.19 4.82
C PRO A 13 54.95 24.40 3.34
N THR A 14 53.70 24.82 3.11
CA THR A 14 53.25 25.38 1.83
C THR A 14 53.46 26.90 1.81
N PRO A 15 54.20 27.48 0.84
CA PRO A 15 54.44 28.94 0.75
C PRO A 15 53.27 29.72 0.10
N THR A 16 53.37 31.05 0.10
CA THR A 16 52.21 31.96 0.13
C THR A 16 52.13 33.02 -1.01
N LEU A 17 50.96 33.12 -1.64
CA LEU A 17 50.28 34.34 -2.19
C LEU A 17 50.98 35.18 -3.30
N PRO A 18 50.21 35.85 -4.20
CA PRO A 18 49.63 37.18 -3.92
C PRO A 18 48.19 37.42 -4.44
N LEU A 19 47.70 38.66 -4.31
CA LEU A 19 46.31 39.12 -4.51
C LEU A 19 45.97 39.64 -5.94
N SER A 20 44.67 39.89 -6.14
CA SER A 20 44.02 40.72 -7.20
C SER A 20 43.74 40.02 -8.55
N SER A 21 42.76 40.45 -9.36
CA SER A 21 41.96 41.70 -9.32
C SER A 21 40.49 41.52 -9.76
N VAL A 22 39.66 42.54 -9.50
CA VAL A 22 38.24 42.65 -9.91
C VAL A 22 38.10 43.75 -10.97
N PRO A 23 37.19 43.59 -11.96
CA PRO A 23 36.58 44.74 -12.60
C PRO A 23 35.04 44.69 -12.62
N GLN A 24 34.40 45.81 -12.24
CA GLN A 24 33.02 46.15 -12.60
C GLN A 24 33.05 47.32 -13.59
N LYS A 25 32.17 47.33 -14.61
CA LYS A 25 31.13 48.37 -14.88
C LYS A 25 30.55 48.30 -16.31
N ARG A 26 29.44 49.02 -16.50
CA ARG A 26 28.58 49.10 -17.71
C ARG A 26 29.08 50.18 -18.70
N PRO A 27 28.44 50.36 -19.87
CA PRO A 27 27.32 51.31 -19.95
C PRO A 27 26.13 50.91 -20.87
N LEU A 28 24.92 51.38 -20.50
CA LEU A 28 23.77 51.89 -21.31
C LEU A 28 23.24 51.08 -22.54
N GLU A 29 21.95 51.08 -22.92
CA GLU A 29 20.72 51.71 -22.38
C GLU A 29 19.43 50.98 -22.85
N GLU A 30 18.26 51.38 -22.29
CA GLU A 30 16.85 51.19 -22.71
C GLU A 30 16.30 49.81 -23.21
N GLY A 31 15.08 49.38 -22.83
CA GLY A 31 14.16 50.01 -21.89
C GLY A 31 12.85 49.24 -21.57
N ARG A 32 12.30 49.57 -20.40
CA ARG A 32 10.87 49.62 -19.99
C ARG A 32 9.95 48.37 -20.13
N HIS A 33 9.69 47.77 -18.96
CA HIS A 33 8.36 47.50 -18.38
C HIS A 33 7.31 46.58 -19.08
N SER A 34 7.09 45.40 -18.50
CA SER A 34 5.74 44.88 -18.13
C SER A 34 5.12 45.76 -17.01
N PRO A 35 3.82 45.66 -16.59
CA PRO A 35 2.85 44.53 -16.75
C PRO A 35 1.35 44.95 -16.95
N VAL A 36 0.38 44.08 -16.57
CA VAL A 36 -1.06 44.33 -16.24
C VAL A 36 -2.12 44.20 -17.38
N VAL A 37 -3.35 43.79 -17.00
CA VAL A 37 -4.54 43.27 -17.74
C VAL A 37 -5.77 43.42 -16.77
N PRO A 38 -7.10 43.47 -17.12
CA PRO A 38 -7.87 43.44 -18.40
C PRO A 38 -8.94 44.58 -18.59
N SER A 39 -9.85 44.43 -19.59
CA SER A 39 -11.28 44.87 -19.61
C SER A 39 -11.65 46.36 -19.76
N PRO A 40 -12.93 46.74 -20.08
CA PRO A 40 -13.96 46.14 -20.97
C PRO A 40 -14.77 47.16 -21.85
N LEU A 41 -15.82 46.70 -22.59
CA LEU A 41 -16.92 47.47 -23.27
C LEU A 41 -16.51 48.32 -24.53
N ASN A 42 -17.27 48.49 -25.64
CA ASN A 42 -18.51 47.96 -26.26
C ASN A 42 -18.57 48.45 -27.76
N PRO A 43 -19.65 48.34 -28.61
CA PRO A 43 -20.96 47.67 -28.54
C PRO A 43 -21.31 46.76 -29.78
N GLU A 44 -22.05 47.25 -30.80
CA GLU A 44 -22.74 46.48 -31.88
C GLU A 44 -22.76 47.18 -33.26
N VAL A 45 -23.10 46.46 -34.36
CA VAL A 45 -24.14 46.77 -35.40
C VAL A 45 -24.01 45.90 -36.68
N ARG A 46 -25.13 45.55 -37.35
CA ARG A 46 -25.34 44.85 -38.66
C ARG A 46 -26.10 45.80 -39.65
N PRO A 47 -26.44 45.51 -40.95
CA PRO A 47 -26.40 44.29 -41.80
C PRO A 47 -25.48 44.50 -43.06
N SER A 48 -25.64 43.96 -44.29
CA SER A 48 -26.61 43.13 -45.08
C SER A 48 -25.81 42.27 -46.11
N ASP A 49 -26.30 41.57 -47.16
CA ASP A 49 -27.55 41.42 -47.96
C ASP A 49 -27.74 39.92 -48.36
N SER A 50 -28.94 39.37 -48.63
CA SER A 50 -29.81 39.37 -49.84
C SER A 50 -29.16 38.81 -51.14
N LEU A 51 -29.74 37.86 -51.92
CA LEU A 51 -31.16 37.44 -52.15
C LEU A 51 -31.38 35.89 -52.19
N ALA A 52 -32.61 35.43 -52.45
CA ALA A 52 -33.13 34.02 -52.43
C ALA A 52 -33.55 33.53 -53.87
N PRO A 53 -34.48 32.57 -54.18
CA PRO A 53 -35.49 31.82 -53.36
C PRO A 53 -35.80 30.31 -53.69
N GLU A 54 -36.68 29.71 -52.84
CA GLU A 54 -37.79 28.74 -53.08
C GLU A 54 -37.66 27.28 -53.65
N ASP A 55 -37.83 26.30 -52.72
CA ASP A 55 -38.98 25.34 -52.54
C ASP A 55 -39.27 24.07 -53.42
N ALA A 56 -39.97 23.12 -52.78
CA ALA A 56 -40.86 22.03 -53.26
C ALA A 56 -40.35 20.66 -53.84
N ALA A 57 -40.40 19.64 -52.97
CA ALA A 57 -41.12 18.34 -53.12
C ALA A 57 -40.56 17.06 -53.85
N GLN A 58 -40.42 16.00 -53.03
CA GLN A 58 -40.77 14.56 -53.22
C GLN A 58 -39.85 13.48 -53.88
N ASN A 59 -39.95 12.27 -53.29
CA ASN A 59 -39.52 10.92 -53.72
C ASN A 59 -38.01 10.57 -53.76
N SER A 60 -37.53 9.39 -53.32
CA SER A 60 -38.19 8.24 -52.64
C SER A 60 -37.21 7.33 -51.84
N ARG A 61 -37.77 6.60 -50.85
CA ARG A 61 -37.42 5.30 -50.21
C ARG A 61 -36.05 4.59 -50.51
N SER A 62 -35.44 3.78 -49.63
CA SER A 62 -35.47 3.56 -48.16
C SER A 62 -34.50 2.41 -47.74
N LYS A 63 -33.76 2.57 -46.63
CA LYS A 63 -32.96 1.59 -45.82
C LYS A 63 -32.76 0.10 -46.27
N SER A 64 -31.48 -0.32 -46.25
CA SER A 64 -30.90 -1.58 -45.71
C SER A 64 -31.34 -2.99 -46.21
N ALA A 65 -30.38 -3.93 -46.39
CA ALA A 65 -30.02 -4.95 -45.36
C ALA A 65 -29.25 -6.20 -45.88
N ARG A 66 -28.50 -6.82 -44.94
CA ARG A 66 -28.21 -8.27 -44.78
C ARG A 66 -27.19 -8.98 -45.70
N ALA A 67 -26.53 -9.99 -45.12
CA ALA A 67 -25.48 -10.82 -45.72
C ALA A 67 -26.02 -11.94 -46.63
N LYS A 68 -25.11 -12.60 -47.39
CA LYS A 68 -25.36 -13.85 -48.12
C LYS A 68 -24.31 -14.93 -47.83
N LYS A 69 -24.79 -16.17 -47.89
CA LYS A 69 -24.04 -17.43 -47.92
C LYS A 69 -24.19 -18.03 -49.33
N ASP A 70 -23.64 -19.24 -49.52
CA ASP A 70 -23.81 -20.16 -50.66
C ASP A 70 -22.88 -19.86 -51.87
N THR A 71 -22.48 -20.85 -52.69
CA THR A 71 -23.04 -22.21 -52.89
C THR A 71 -21.94 -23.28 -53.12
N LEU A 72 -22.35 -24.54 -53.32
CA LEU A 72 -21.52 -25.76 -53.43
C LEU A 72 -21.70 -26.44 -54.81
N LYS A 73 -20.80 -27.39 -55.18
CA LYS A 73 -20.79 -28.29 -56.38
C LYS A 73 -20.06 -27.72 -57.63
N LYS A 74 -19.42 -28.51 -58.51
CA LYS A 74 -19.03 -29.96 -58.50
C LYS A 74 -18.04 -30.26 -59.66
N ARG A 75 -17.03 -31.13 -59.45
CA ARG A 75 -16.56 -32.13 -60.45
C ARG A 75 -15.80 -33.29 -59.77
N GLU A 76 -15.79 -34.46 -60.39
CA GLU A 76 -15.26 -35.74 -59.84
C GLU A 76 -14.28 -36.41 -60.81
N ALA A 77 -13.30 -37.17 -60.31
CA ALA A 77 -12.62 -38.25 -61.03
C ALA A 77 -11.90 -39.24 -60.07
N LYS A 78 -12.31 -40.53 -60.15
CA LYS A 78 -11.63 -41.83 -59.84
C LYS A 78 -10.29 -41.86 -59.05
N GLY A 79 -10.03 -42.81 -58.16
CA GLY A 79 -10.83 -43.96 -57.67
C GLY A 79 -9.98 -45.06 -56.99
N SER A 80 -10.64 -46.01 -56.28
CA SER A 80 -10.05 -47.11 -55.47
C SER A 80 -9.20 -46.68 -54.26
N ASP A 81 -9.11 -47.44 -53.14
CA ASP A 81 -9.71 -48.74 -52.78
C ASP A 81 -10.40 -48.73 -51.40
N SER A 82 -11.09 -49.82 -51.05
CA SER A 82 -11.83 -49.99 -49.79
C SER A 82 -10.99 -50.61 -48.67
N VAL A 83 -11.29 -50.27 -47.40
CA VAL A 83 -11.27 -51.21 -46.25
C VAL A 83 -11.93 -50.59 -45.00
N ARG A 84 -12.83 -51.37 -44.37
CA ARG A 84 -13.27 -51.40 -42.95
C ARG A 84 -13.60 -50.10 -42.20
N ALA A 85 -14.82 -50.05 -41.64
CA ALA A 85 -15.26 -48.98 -40.73
C ALA A 85 -15.27 -49.43 -39.25
N THR A 86 -14.61 -48.66 -38.38
CA THR A 86 -14.96 -48.38 -36.97
C THR A 86 -14.00 -47.28 -36.46
N PRO A 87 -14.48 -46.12 -35.99
CA PRO A 87 -13.63 -45.17 -35.28
C PRO A 87 -13.52 -45.54 -33.80
N ASP A 88 -12.30 -45.78 -33.31
CA ASP A 88 -12.07 -46.03 -31.88
C ASP A 88 -12.50 -44.84 -31.01
N PRO A 89 -13.07 -45.08 -29.82
CA PRO A 89 -13.43 -44.02 -28.89
C PRO A 89 -12.15 -43.41 -28.32
N LYS A 90 -11.77 -42.22 -28.83
CA LYS A 90 -10.74 -41.39 -28.20
C LYS A 90 -11.02 -41.28 -26.69
N PRO A 91 -10.03 -41.50 -25.80
CA PRO A 91 -10.24 -41.36 -24.37
C PRO A 91 -10.72 -39.93 -24.11
N LYS A 92 -11.87 -39.79 -23.44
CA LYS A 92 -12.36 -38.48 -23.02
C LYS A 92 -11.27 -37.85 -22.17
N SER A 93 -10.82 -36.65 -22.55
CA SER A 93 -10.00 -35.83 -21.66
C SER A 93 -10.74 -35.71 -20.33
N LYS A 94 -10.02 -35.89 -19.21
CA LYS A 94 -10.59 -35.63 -17.88
C LYS A 94 -11.16 -34.21 -17.93
N PRO A 95 -12.40 -33.97 -17.45
CA PRO A 95 -12.90 -32.61 -17.38
C PRO A 95 -11.93 -31.83 -16.49
N GLN A 96 -11.28 -30.81 -17.05
CA GLN A 96 -10.65 -29.80 -16.22
C GLN A 96 -11.77 -29.23 -15.36
N LYS A 97 -11.72 -29.48 -14.03
CA LYS A 97 -12.60 -28.80 -13.09
C LYS A 97 -12.42 -27.30 -13.38
N LYS A 98 -13.50 -26.59 -13.74
CA LYS A 98 -13.46 -25.13 -13.78
C LYS A 98 -12.99 -24.67 -12.40
N GLN A 99 -11.85 -24.00 -12.34
CA GLN A 99 -11.34 -23.47 -11.09
C GLN A 99 -12.33 -22.44 -10.57
N SER A 100 -12.68 -22.52 -9.29
CA SER A 100 -13.59 -21.59 -8.65
C SER A 100 -12.94 -20.21 -8.58
N GLU A 101 -13.58 -19.20 -9.15
CA GLU A 101 -13.11 -17.80 -9.11
C GLU A 101 -12.97 -17.30 -7.66
N SER A 102 -13.71 -17.90 -6.73
CA SER A 102 -13.75 -17.61 -5.29
C SER A 102 -12.71 -18.36 -4.44
N SER A 103 -11.76 -19.11 -5.00
CA SER A 103 -10.75 -19.84 -4.21
C SER A 103 -9.31 -19.58 -4.68
N PRO A 104 -8.28 -19.84 -3.87
CA PRO A 104 -6.89 -19.58 -4.25
C PRO A 104 -6.37 -20.41 -5.43
N LEU A 105 -5.32 -19.91 -6.09
CA LEU A 105 -4.53 -20.65 -7.05
C LEU A 105 -3.65 -21.70 -6.34
N ARG A 106 -3.61 -22.93 -6.86
CA ARG A 106 -2.62 -23.94 -6.46
C ARG A 106 -1.59 -24.16 -7.56
N TYR A 107 -0.31 -23.99 -7.24
CA TYR A 107 0.82 -24.15 -8.16
C TYR A 107 1.35 -25.60 -8.17
N ASN A 108 2.08 -26.03 -9.20
CA ASN A 108 2.58 -27.42 -9.33
C ASN A 108 4.07 -27.54 -8.96
N LEU A 109 4.36 -27.43 -7.67
CA LEU A 109 5.72 -27.35 -7.13
C LEU A 109 6.32 -28.72 -6.76
N GLY A 110 7.66 -28.80 -6.71
CA GLY A 110 8.39 -29.92 -6.10
C GLY A 110 8.18 -30.04 -4.59
N GLN A 111 8.80 -31.04 -3.96
CA GLN A 111 8.85 -31.12 -2.49
C GLN A 111 9.75 -30.01 -1.93
N PRO A 112 9.43 -29.45 -0.73
CA PRO A 112 10.31 -28.48 -0.07
C PRO A 112 11.70 -29.06 0.21
N LYS A 113 12.74 -28.22 0.15
CA LYS A 113 14.09 -28.59 0.57
C LYS A 113 14.13 -28.61 2.11
N LEU A 114 15.01 -29.41 2.71
CA LEU A 114 15.09 -29.55 4.17
C LEU A 114 15.30 -28.20 4.89
N SER A 115 16.01 -27.26 4.26
CA SER A 115 16.21 -25.90 4.79
C SER A 115 14.95 -25.03 4.81
N ASN A 116 13.87 -25.39 4.10
CA ASN A 116 12.61 -24.65 4.10
C ASN A 116 11.75 -24.92 5.36
N PHE A 117 12.10 -25.94 6.15
CA PHE A 117 11.48 -26.24 7.44
C PHE A 117 12.18 -25.52 8.61
N ASN A 118 13.27 -24.79 8.35
CA ASN A 118 13.89 -23.93 9.35
C ASN A 118 13.03 -22.66 9.55
N PRO A 119 12.89 -22.14 10.77
CA PRO A 119 12.28 -20.84 11.01
C PRO A 119 12.94 -19.72 10.19
N PRO A 120 12.18 -18.71 9.72
CA PRO A 120 12.77 -17.49 9.18
C PRO A 120 13.56 -16.77 10.27
N ARG A 121 14.47 -15.88 9.87
CA ARG A 121 15.22 -15.02 10.77
C ARG A 121 14.88 -13.57 10.46
N GLY A 122 15.09 -12.69 11.43
CA GLY A 122 15.08 -11.24 11.18
C GLY A 122 16.20 -10.83 10.21
N PRO A 123 16.17 -9.58 9.73
CA PRO A 123 17.19 -9.06 8.82
C PRO A 123 18.57 -9.02 9.48
N VAL A 124 19.62 -9.09 8.65
CA VAL A 124 20.99 -8.81 9.07
C VAL A 124 21.13 -7.29 9.27
N LEU A 125 21.37 -6.90 10.53
CA LEU A 125 21.54 -5.52 10.95
C LEU A 125 23.02 -5.11 10.89
N THR A 126 23.36 -4.17 10.02
CA THR A 126 24.71 -3.59 9.90
C THR A 126 24.73 -2.19 10.52
N ALA A 127 25.53 -1.98 11.56
CA ALA A 127 25.59 -0.69 12.27
C ALA A 127 26.05 0.43 11.32
N HIS A 128 25.26 1.50 11.21
CA HIS A 128 25.50 2.60 10.27
C HIS A 128 25.90 3.90 10.97
N HIS A 129 25.13 4.34 11.97
CA HIS A 129 25.42 5.57 12.74
C HIS A 129 24.67 5.61 14.07
N GLU A 130 25.18 6.42 15.00
CA GLU A 130 24.51 6.72 16.27
C GLU A 130 23.94 8.15 16.25
N VAL A 131 22.84 8.37 16.98
CA VAL A 131 22.26 9.70 17.21
C VAL A 131 21.85 9.84 18.68
N THR A 132 22.33 10.88 19.35
CA THR A 132 21.86 11.24 20.70
C THR A 132 20.53 12.00 20.61
N ALA A 133 19.50 11.47 21.25
CA ALA A 133 18.20 12.10 21.41
C ALA A 133 18.23 13.21 22.48
N PRO A 134 17.22 14.11 22.54
CA PRO A 134 17.23 15.26 23.46
C PRO A 134 17.24 14.92 24.96
N ASP A 135 16.78 13.71 25.29
CA ASP A 135 16.79 13.12 26.64
C ASP A 135 18.16 12.51 27.02
N GLY A 136 19.16 12.62 26.13
CA GLY A 136 20.51 12.10 26.34
C GLY A 136 20.69 10.63 25.99
N GLN A 137 19.64 9.94 25.52
CA GLN A 137 19.76 8.55 25.09
C GLN A 137 20.42 8.48 23.70
N THR A 138 21.44 7.64 23.54
CA THR A 138 22.03 7.35 22.22
C THR A 138 21.28 6.19 21.56
N VAL A 139 20.78 6.43 20.35
CA VAL A 139 20.14 5.42 19.50
C VAL A 139 21.11 5.00 18.40
N GLU A 140 21.33 3.70 18.27
CA GLU A 140 22.15 3.08 17.23
C GLU A 140 21.26 2.67 16.05
N PHE A 141 21.52 3.21 14.86
CA PHE A 141 20.77 2.94 13.64
C PHE A 141 21.53 2.01 12.69
N PHE A 142 20.78 1.12 12.06
CA PHE A 142 21.24 0.01 11.26
C PHE A 142 20.73 0.09 9.83
N GLU A 143 21.60 -0.27 8.89
CA GLU A 143 21.19 -0.70 7.55
C GLU A 143 20.73 -2.16 7.62
N THR A 144 19.65 -2.49 6.92
CA THR A 144 18.98 -3.81 7.02
C THR A 144 19.17 -4.58 5.72
N SER A 145 19.54 -5.85 5.85
CA SER A 145 19.86 -6.72 4.71
C SER A 145 19.36 -8.14 4.93
N ASP A 146 19.48 -9.00 3.91
CA ASP A 146 19.02 -10.41 3.92
C ASP A 146 17.50 -10.63 4.11
N HIS A 147 16.71 -9.55 4.09
CA HIS A 147 15.27 -9.53 3.83
C HIS A 147 14.98 -9.14 2.37
N VAL A 148 13.71 -9.18 1.95
CA VAL A 148 13.31 -8.95 0.56
C VAL A 148 12.34 -7.78 0.44
N SER A 149 12.77 -6.70 -0.21
CA SER A 149 11.97 -5.48 -0.38
C SER A 149 10.77 -5.69 -1.32
N ASN A 150 9.63 -5.12 -0.97
CA ASN A 150 8.45 -5.05 -1.84
C ASN A 150 8.77 -4.28 -3.12
N LYS A 151 8.23 -4.75 -4.26
CA LYS A 151 8.41 -4.16 -5.58
C LYS A 151 7.06 -3.74 -6.16
N LYS A 152 7.05 -2.79 -7.09
CA LYS A 152 5.82 -2.15 -7.64
C LYS A 152 4.74 -3.09 -8.20
N SER A 153 5.05 -4.36 -8.42
CA SER A 153 4.14 -5.41 -8.90
C SER A 153 3.93 -6.55 -7.89
N PHE A 154 4.77 -6.67 -6.86
CA PHE A 154 4.85 -7.85 -5.99
C PHE A 154 5.17 -7.47 -4.53
N ARG A 155 4.34 -8.00 -3.63
CA ARG A 155 4.55 -7.96 -2.18
C ARG A 155 5.11 -9.29 -1.71
N TYR A 156 5.98 -9.25 -0.71
CA TYR A 156 6.54 -10.43 -0.08
C TYR A 156 6.08 -10.53 1.37
N THR A 157 5.72 -11.74 1.81
CA THR A 157 5.40 -12.02 3.23
C THR A 157 6.09 -13.34 3.62
N PRO A 158 6.83 -13.44 4.74
CA PRO A 158 7.60 -14.63 5.08
C PRO A 158 6.76 -15.91 5.14
N CYS A 159 7.35 -17.04 4.76
CA CYS A 159 6.70 -18.35 4.77
C CYS A 159 7.65 -19.48 5.19
N ILE A 160 7.08 -20.57 5.69
CA ILE A 160 7.80 -21.76 6.16
C ILE A 160 7.14 -23.02 5.62
N ALA A 161 7.92 -24.07 5.37
CA ALA A 161 7.40 -25.39 5.09
C ALA A 161 7.00 -26.10 6.41
N ASP A 162 5.79 -26.64 6.44
CA ASP A 162 5.18 -27.29 7.59
C ASP A 162 4.52 -28.61 7.16
N PRO A 163 4.92 -29.78 7.72
CA PRO A 163 4.33 -31.08 7.37
C PRO A 163 2.82 -31.20 7.61
N LEU A 164 2.22 -30.29 8.38
CA LEU A 164 0.78 -30.31 8.70
C LEU A 164 -0.11 -29.74 7.58
N PHE A 165 0.47 -29.12 6.53
CA PHE A 165 -0.26 -28.46 5.43
C PHE A 165 0.00 -29.11 4.05
N PRO A 166 -0.20 -30.44 3.88
CA PRO A 166 0.19 -31.16 2.66
C PRO A 166 -0.58 -30.74 1.41
N SER A 167 -1.85 -30.31 1.52
CA SER A 167 -2.69 -29.92 0.38
C SER A 167 -2.35 -28.50 -0.12
N MET A 168 -1.83 -27.63 0.75
CA MET A 168 -1.16 -26.36 0.42
C MET A 168 0.28 -26.54 -0.10
N ILE A 169 0.77 -27.78 -0.26
CA ILE A 169 2.15 -28.09 -0.64
C ILE A 169 3.14 -27.59 0.43
N TYR A 170 2.76 -27.78 1.69
CA TYR A 170 3.51 -27.53 2.93
C TYR A 170 3.78 -26.06 3.28
N TYR A 171 3.64 -25.10 2.38
CA TYR A 171 3.96 -23.70 2.69
C TYR A 171 2.82 -22.97 3.40
N ARG A 172 3.12 -22.38 4.56
CA ARG A 172 2.20 -21.54 5.35
C ARG A 172 2.81 -20.21 5.81
N SER A 173 1.98 -19.29 6.29
CA SER A 173 2.42 -17.98 6.80
C SER A 173 3.23 -18.15 8.10
N THR A 174 4.17 -17.22 8.36
CA THR A 174 4.93 -17.12 9.61
C THR A 174 5.53 -15.71 9.76
N GLU A 175 5.73 -15.25 10.99
CA GLU A 175 6.47 -14.01 11.28
C GLU A 175 7.95 -14.30 11.63
N PRO A 176 8.89 -13.38 11.31
CA PRO A 176 10.28 -13.39 11.78
C PRO A 176 10.45 -12.50 13.03
N GLU A 177 11.69 -12.37 13.51
CA GLU A 177 12.06 -11.35 14.50
C GLU A 177 12.24 -9.97 13.84
N PRO A 178 11.88 -8.85 14.51
CA PRO A 178 11.41 -8.75 15.89
C PRO A 178 9.90 -9.02 16.01
N TYR A 179 9.51 -9.92 16.93
CA TYR A 179 8.10 -10.26 17.13
C TYR A 179 7.32 -9.09 17.75
N GLY A 180 6.20 -8.73 17.11
CA GLY A 180 5.30 -7.67 17.55
C GLY A 180 5.04 -6.64 16.46
N PRO A 181 4.25 -5.60 16.75
CA PRO A 181 4.05 -4.49 15.84
C PRO A 181 5.35 -3.67 15.73
N HIS A 182 5.81 -3.47 14.50
CA HIS A 182 7.02 -2.73 14.14
C HIS A 182 6.89 -2.14 12.72
N LEU A 183 7.85 -1.32 12.28
CA LEU A 183 7.92 -0.83 10.90
C LEU A 183 8.56 -1.91 10.01
N SER A 184 7.82 -2.43 9.03
CA SER A 184 8.25 -3.57 8.21
C SER A 184 9.46 -3.20 7.35
N PHE A 185 10.45 -4.09 7.33
CA PHE A 185 11.65 -3.96 6.50
C PHE A 185 11.30 -4.10 5.01
N GLU A 186 10.39 -5.02 4.70
CA GLU A 186 9.91 -5.32 3.35
C GLU A 186 9.04 -4.18 2.78
N ASP A 187 8.26 -3.51 3.64
CA ASP A 187 7.32 -2.43 3.28
C ASP A 187 7.83 -1.02 3.65
N SER A 188 9.15 -0.83 3.48
CA SER A 188 9.87 0.43 3.66
C SER A 188 10.72 0.79 2.43
N ALA A 189 10.99 2.08 2.24
CA ALA A 189 11.86 2.54 1.16
C ALA A 189 13.35 2.26 1.42
N GLY A 190 14.15 2.14 0.34
CA GLY A 190 15.60 1.98 0.44
C GLY A 190 16.28 3.12 1.21
N HIS A 191 17.30 2.80 2.01
CA HIS A 191 17.96 3.72 2.94
C HIS A 191 17.01 4.38 3.97
N VAL A 192 15.96 3.69 4.40
CA VAL A 192 15.46 3.82 5.77
C VAL A 192 16.39 3.02 6.68
N TYR A 193 16.87 3.63 7.76
CA TYR A 193 17.69 2.97 8.78
C TYR A 193 16.86 2.78 10.05
N PHE A 194 17.02 1.63 10.70
CA PHE A 194 16.18 1.16 11.79
C PHE A 194 17.00 0.98 13.08
N ASP A 195 16.37 1.05 14.25
CA ASP A 195 16.93 0.46 15.46
C ASP A 195 16.73 -1.07 15.50
N LYS A 196 17.27 -1.73 16.55
CA LYS A 196 17.16 -3.19 16.75
C LYS A 196 15.73 -3.70 16.94
N SER A 197 14.77 -2.85 17.34
CA SER A 197 13.35 -3.19 17.47
C SER A 197 12.49 -2.82 16.26
N ALA A 198 13.07 -2.16 15.24
CA ALA A 198 12.37 -1.60 14.09
C ALA A 198 11.19 -0.68 14.46
N ARG A 199 11.34 0.08 15.56
CA ARG A 199 10.38 1.11 16.01
C ARG A 199 10.95 2.52 15.92
N HIS A 200 12.26 2.65 15.80
CA HIS A 200 12.92 3.92 15.51
C HIS A 200 13.43 3.92 14.08
N VAL A 201 13.08 4.94 13.30
CA VAL A 201 13.60 5.10 11.93
C VAL A 201 14.16 6.48 11.65
N THR A 202 15.12 6.54 10.71
CA THR A 202 15.78 7.75 10.20
C THR A 202 16.21 7.56 8.74
N THR A 203 16.61 8.63 8.05
CA THR A 203 17.27 8.56 6.73
C THR A 203 18.26 9.71 6.54
N GLU A 204 19.31 9.54 5.74
CA GLU A 204 20.31 10.60 5.48
C GLU A 204 19.85 11.69 4.50
N LYS A 205 18.95 11.37 3.56
CA LYS A 205 18.78 12.15 2.31
C LYS A 205 17.31 12.52 2.07
N GLY A 206 16.78 12.28 0.85
CA GLY A 206 15.42 12.64 0.47
C GLY A 206 14.33 11.94 1.30
N PHE A 207 13.07 12.29 1.07
CA PHE A 207 11.96 11.69 1.83
C PHE A 207 11.88 10.19 1.58
N ARG A 208 11.73 9.43 2.67
CA ARG A 208 11.57 7.97 2.65
C ARG A 208 10.49 7.58 3.64
N MET A 209 9.55 6.73 3.21
CA MET A 209 8.45 6.24 4.04
C MET A 209 8.68 4.79 4.47
N ALA A 210 8.23 4.49 5.69
CA ALA A 210 8.10 3.16 6.26
C ALA A 210 6.65 2.94 6.70
N ARG A 211 6.09 1.76 6.42
CA ARG A 211 4.78 1.32 6.93
C ARG A 211 4.94 0.30 8.05
N ALA A 212 3.99 0.26 8.98
CA ALA A 212 3.94 -0.82 9.98
C ALA A 212 3.64 -2.18 9.33
N ASN A 213 4.01 -3.29 9.98
CA ASN A 213 3.63 -4.64 9.57
C ASN A 213 2.12 -4.96 9.72
N VAL A 214 1.33 -4.03 10.28
CA VAL A 214 -0.10 -4.21 10.62
C VAL A 214 -1.02 -3.19 9.95
N ALA A 215 -2.10 -3.68 9.33
CA ALA A 215 -3.14 -2.85 8.69
C ALA A 215 -4.43 -2.83 9.52
N VAL A 216 -5.06 -1.67 9.68
CA VAL A 216 -6.42 -1.58 10.24
C VAL A 216 -7.48 -1.57 9.14
N ARG A 217 -8.58 -2.28 9.35
CA ARG A 217 -9.64 -2.55 8.34
C ARG A 217 -11.02 -1.99 8.72
N GLU A 218 -11.36 -2.03 10.01
CA GLU A 218 -12.63 -1.57 10.56
C GLU A 218 -12.44 -1.07 12.01
N GLY A 219 -13.37 -0.26 12.52
CA GLY A 219 -13.41 0.17 13.93
C GLY A 219 -12.44 1.31 14.27
N ARG A 220 -12.16 1.49 15.57
CA ARG A 220 -11.33 2.59 16.11
C ARG A 220 -9.98 2.11 16.63
N TRP A 221 -8.90 2.74 16.18
CA TRP A 221 -7.52 2.34 16.48
C TRP A 221 -6.64 3.55 16.78
N TYR A 222 -5.67 3.39 17.69
CA TYR A 222 -4.72 4.45 18.09
C TYR A 222 -3.27 3.95 18.14
N TRP A 223 -2.35 4.81 17.71
CA TRP A 223 -0.90 4.67 17.88
C TRP A 223 -0.25 6.04 18.08
N GLU A 224 0.99 6.06 18.55
CA GLU A 224 1.76 7.27 18.82
C GLU A 224 3.14 7.25 18.15
N CYS A 225 3.71 8.44 17.99
CA CYS A 225 5.11 8.59 17.60
C CYS A 225 5.77 9.82 18.26
N LYS A 226 6.98 9.63 18.79
CA LYS A 226 7.85 10.65 19.37
C LYS A 226 8.82 11.15 18.31
N ILE A 227 8.84 12.45 18.05
CA ILE A 227 9.75 13.08 17.08
C ILE A 227 11.12 13.28 17.74
N THR A 228 12.02 12.30 17.62
CA THR A 228 13.30 12.32 18.35
C THR A 228 14.37 13.17 17.67
N GLN A 229 14.24 13.43 16.36
CA GLN A 229 15.04 14.39 15.61
C GLN A 229 14.16 15.13 14.62
N GLY A 230 14.15 16.47 14.64
CA GLY A 230 13.26 17.24 13.78
C GLY A 230 13.45 18.76 13.89
N VAL A 231 12.39 19.52 13.64
CA VAL A 231 12.40 20.99 13.75
C VAL A 231 12.55 21.40 15.22
N ARG A 232 13.59 22.17 15.52
CA ARG A 232 13.88 22.73 16.85
C ARG A 232 13.42 24.19 16.95
N PRO A 233 13.13 24.71 18.15
CA PRO A 233 12.94 26.15 18.33
C PRO A 233 14.16 26.96 17.84
N PRO A 234 13.99 28.27 17.53
CA PRO A 234 15.13 29.14 17.21
C PRO A 234 16.14 29.18 18.36
N LYS A 235 17.43 29.34 18.04
CA LYS A 235 18.48 29.65 19.02
C LYS A 235 18.39 31.12 19.44
N ASP A 236 18.92 31.45 20.61
CA ASP A 236 18.87 32.81 21.15
C ASP A 236 19.43 33.85 20.16
N GLY A 237 18.56 34.76 19.72
CA GLY A 237 18.87 35.80 18.71
C GLY A 237 18.47 35.46 17.27
N GLU A 238 18.07 34.22 16.97
CA GLU A 238 17.55 33.84 15.65
C GLU A 238 16.01 33.92 15.58
N SER A 239 15.49 34.25 14.39
CA SER A 239 14.05 34.40 14.14
C SER A 239 13.42 33.20 13.42
N LYS A 240 14.18 32.13 13.19
CA LYS A 240 13.73 30.93 12.47
C LYS A 240 14.07 29.66 13.24
N PRO A 241 13.21 28.63 13.23
CA PRO A 241 13.51 27.30 13.75
C PRO A 241 14.80 26.72 13.16
N GLU A 242 15.61 26.03 13.98
CA GLU A 242 16.68 25.17 13.47
C GLU A 242 16.03 23.93 12.80
N GLY A 243 16.11 23.86 11.48
CA GLY A 243 15.44 22.87 10.64
C GLY A 243 16.39 22.10 9.73
N GLY A 244 15.84 21.54 8.64
CA GLY A 244 16.58 20.70 7.70
C GLY A 244 16.35 19.21 7.96
N LYS A 245 16.27 18.81 9.24
CA LYS A 245 15.73 17.52 9.68
C LYS A 245 14.21 17.58 9.65
N HIS A 246 13.56 16.68 8.91
CA HIS A 246 12.10 16.71 8.75
C HIS A 246 11.43 15.35 8.89
N VAL A 247 10.20 15.37 9.42
CA VAL A 247 9.34 14.19 9.58
C VAL A 247 7.91 14.49 9.10
N ARG A 248 7.23 13.46 8.57
CA ARG A 248 5.77 13.41 8.45
C ARG A 248 5.25 12.10 9.03
N VAL A 249 4.05 12.13 9.60
CA VAL A 249 3.42 10.97 10.25
C VAL A 249 1.94 10.90 9.86
N GLY A 250 1.36 9.71 9.76
CA GLY A 250 0.02 9.56 9.22
C GLY A 250 -0.42 8.12 8.98
N TRP A 251 -1.41 7.97 8.09
CA TRP A 251 -1.93 6.68 7.65
C TRP A 251 -1.80 6.54 6.13
N ALA A 252 -1.40 5.37 5.65
CA ALA A 252 -1.24 5.08 4.22
C ALA A 252 -1.76 3.69 3.85
N ARG A 253 -2.33 3.55 2.65
CA ARG A 253 -2.64 2.23 2.05
C ARG A 253 -1.41 1.64 1.36
N ARG A 254 -1.54 0.42 0.81
CA ARG A 254 -0.45 -0.28 0.10
C ARG A 254 0.00 0.43 -1.17
N GLU A 255 -0.92 1.04 -1.90
CA GLU A 255 -0.63 1.71 -3.18
C GLU A 255 0.15 3.04 -3.00
N ALA A 256 0.25 3.55 -1.77
CA ALA A 256 1.01 4.76 -1.48
C ALA A 256 2.52 4.55 -1.73
N SER A 257 3.17 5.54 -2.33
CA SER A 257 4.56 5.41 -2.81
C SER A 257 5.56 5.54 -1.66
N LEU A 258 6.34 4.49 -1.37
CA LEU A 258 7.34 4.49 -0.29
C LEU A 258 8.48 5.52 -0.51
N ASP A 259 8.83 5.82 -1.76
CA ASP A 259 9.78 6.90 -2.13
C ASP A 259 9.22 8.32 -1.95
N ALA A 260 7.98 8.47 -1.45
CA ALA A 260 7.31 9.74 -1.25
C ALA A 260 6.84 9.88 0.22
N PRO A 261 6.73 11.11 0.76
CA PRO A 261 6.26 11.30 2.13
C PRO A 261 4.75 11.11 2.25
N VAL A 262 4.30 10.53 3.37
CA VAL A 262 2.89 10.38 3.72
C VAL A 262 2.11 11.69 3.50
N GLY A 263 0.95 11.59 2.84
CA GLY A 263 0.15 12.72 2.35
C GLY A 263 0.57 13.24 0.96
N PHE A 264 1.56 12.65 0.29
CA PHE A 264 1.94 13.00 -1.09
C PHE A 264 0.85 12.65 -2.11
N ASP A 265 0.21 11.49 -1.93
CA ASP A 265 -0.74 10.91 -2.88
C ASP A 265 -2.18 10.87 -2.32
N ALA A 266 -3.09 10.28 -3.09
CA ALA A 266 -4.46 10.01 -2.69
C ALA A 266 -4.60 8.78 -1.75
N TYR A 267 -3.54 7.98 -1.61
CA TYR A 267 -3.54 6.74 -0.82
C TYR A 267 -3.09 6.95 0.62
N SER A 268 -2.68 8.17 0.96
CA SER A 268 -2.12 8.53 2.26
C SER A 268 -2.64 9.88 2.79
N TYR A 269 -2.74 9.96 4.12
CA TYR A 269 -3.15 11.14 4.88
C TYR A 269 -2.08 11.42 5.93
N GLY A 270 -1.41 12.57 5.86
CA GLY A 270 -0.23 12.87 6.67
C GLY A 270 -0.29 14.22 7.37
N LEU A 271 0.50 14.37 8.42
CA LEU A 271 0.84 15.64 9.06
C LEU A 271 2.24 16.07 8.62
N ARG A 272 2.44 17.37 8.46
CA ARG A 272 3.76 17.98 8.27
C ARG A 272 4.24 18.62 9.57
N ASP A 273 5.49 18.39 9.90
CA ASP A 273 6.13 18.90 11.11
C ASP A 273 6.16 20.43 11.23
N VAL A 274 6.57 21.14 10.17
CA VAL A 274 6.91 22.57 10.18
C VAL A 274 5.87 23.44 10.90
N ALA A 275 4.60 23.38 10.53
CA ALA A 275 3.51 24.11 11.19
C ALA A 275 2.35 23.20 11.65
N GLY A 276 2.51 21.87 11.62
CA GLY A 276 1.41 20.95 11.92
C GLY A 276 0.34 20.93 10.82
N GLU A 277 0.74 21.19 9.57
CA GLU A 277 -0.20 21.21 8.44
C GLU A 277 -0.73 19.80 8.14
N LYS A 278 -2.03 19.69 7.84
CA LYS A 278 -2.58 18.45 7.29
C LYS A 278 -2.31 18.37 5.79
N VAL A 279 -1.83 17.23 5.31
CA VAL A 279 -1.39 17.02 3.92
C VAL A 279 -2.03 15.76 3.34
N HIS A 280 -2.63 15.91 2.18
CA HIS A 280 -3.19 14.84 1.35
C HIS A 280 -3.08 15.28 -0.12
N MET A 281 -2.78 14.38 -1.05
CA MET A 281 -2.57 14.70 -2.47
C MET A 281 -1.55 15.83 -2.70
N SER A 282 -0.51 15.92 -1.87
CA SER A 282 0.51 16.99 -1.88
C SER A 282 -0.03 18.42 -1.69
N ARG A 283 -1.20 18.58 -1.05
CA ARG A 283 -1.83 19.87 -0.75
C ARG A 283 -1.84 20.14 0.77
N PRO A 284 -0.79 20.77 1.34
CA PRO A 284 -0.80 21.18 2.75
C PRO A 284 -1.90 22.20 3.03
N LYS A 285 -2.55 22.06 4.18
CA LYS A 285 -3.54 23.00 4.72
C LYS A 285 -3.27 23.22 6.20
N GLU A 286 -3.50 24.44 6.68
CA GLU A 286 -3.46 24.77 8.10
C GLU A 286 -4.40 23.84 8.90
N PHE A 287 -3.98 23.47 10.11
CA PHE A 287 -4.73 22.58 10.99
C PHE A 287 -4.36 22.81 12.45
N PHE A 288 -3.09 22.65 12.83
CA PHE A 288 -2.64 23.05 14.16
C PHE A 288 -2.71 24.58 14.33
N PRO A 289 -2.97 25.10 15.56
CA PRO A 289 -2.96 26.53 15.85
C PRO A 289 -1.62 27.20 15.51
N ALA A 290 -1.66 28.50 15.22
CA ALA A 290 -0.45 29.28 14.93
C ALA A 290 0.52 29.24 16.13
N GLY A 291 1.74 28.73 15.88
CA GLY A 291 2.77 28.49 16.90
C GLY A 291 2.89 27.02 17.34
N GLU A 292 1.81 26.23 17.27
CA GLU A 292 1.75 24.86 17.80
C GLU A 292 2.35 23.77 16.88
N GLY A 293 3.09 24.15 15.83
CA GLY A 293 3.74 23.20 14.92
C GLY A 293 4.63 22.17 15.65
N ILE A 294 4.80 21.00 15.05
CA ILE A 294 5.42 19.81 15.67
C ILE A 294 6.94 20.02 15.77
N ARG A 295 7.52 19.72 16.94
CA ARG A 295 8.94 19.92 17.24
C ARG A 295 9.62 18.63 17.65
N GLU A 296 10.95 18.66 17.63
CA GLU A 296 11.78 17.67 18.29
C GLU A 296 11.39 17.58 19.79
N GLY A 297 11.06 16.39 20.26
CA GLY A 297 10.53 16.11 21.59
C GLY A 297 9.01 15.92 21.67
N ASP A 298 8.22 16.40 20.70
CA ASP A 298 6.76 16.19 20.69
C ASP A 298 6.39 14.71 20.46
N ILE A 299 5.32 14.28 21.12
CA ILE A 299 4.64 13.01 20.86
C ILE A 299 3.31 13.31 20.17
N ILE A 300 3.11 12.69 19.01
CA ILE A 300 1.90 12.82 18.20
C ILE A 300 1.11 11.51 18.27
N GLY A 301 -0.14 11.59 18.71
CA GLY A 301 -1.09 10.50 18.73
C GLY A 301 -2.02 10.55 17.52
N LEU A 302 -2.27 9.39 16.90
CA LEU A 302 -3.11 9.28 15.72
C LEU A 302 -4.19 8.22 15.94
N GLU A 303 -5.42 8.68 16.10
CA GLU A 303 -6.62 7.83 16.11
C GLU A 303 -7.19 7.75 14.68
N ILE A 304 -7.59 6.56 14.23
CA ILE A 304 -8.39 6.38 13.01
C ILE A 304 -9.68 5.64 13.36
N GLN A 305 -10.77 6.03 12.70
CA GLN A 305 -12.10 5.45 12.78
C GLN A 305 -12.52 5.02 11.38
N LEU A 306 -12.95 3.77 11.24
CA LEU A 306 -13.42 3.16 10.00
C LEU A 306 -14.78 2.46 10.22
N PRO A 307 -15.66 2.42 9.20
CA PRO A 307 -16.86 1.58 9.22
C PRO A 307 -16.52 0.09 9.41
N SER A 308 -17.52 -0.71 9.78
CA SER A 308 -17.48 -2.17 9.70
C SER A 308 -17.08 -2.63 8.31
N GLU A 309 -16.48 -3.82 8.22
CA GLU A 309 -16.16 -4.40 6.92
C GLU A 309 -17.44 -4.65 6.09
N GLN A 310 -18.57 -4.95 6.74
CA GLN A 310 -19.87 -5.13 6.09
C GLN A 310 -20.38 -3.83 5.46
N LEU A 311 -20.35 -2.71 6.19
CA LEU A 311 -20.77 -1.40 5.66
C LEU A 311 -19.79 -0.92 4.58
N HIS A 312 -18.48 -1.10 4.77
CA HIS A 312 -17.48 -0.84 3.72
C HIS A 312 -17.82 -1.64 2.44
N ARG A 313 -18.14 -2.93 2.54
CA ARG A 313 -18.52 -3.74 1.37
C ARG A 313 -19.85 -3.30 0.73
N LYS A 314 -20.84 -2.80 1.49
CA LYS A 314 -22.05 -2.13 0.92
C LYS A 314 -21.69 -0.89 0.09
N VAL A 315 -20.74 -0.08 0.56
CA VAL A 315 -20.25 1.11 -0.16
C VAL A 315 -19.51 0.69 -1.45
N MET A 316 -18.64 -0.34 -1.39
CA MET A 316 -17.92 -0.83 -2.58
C MET A 316 -18.82 -1.52 -3.61
N SER A 317 -19.87 -2.23 -3.17
CA SER A 317 -20.87 -2.82 -4.08
C SER A 317 -21.85 -1.80 -4.67
N GLY A 318 -21.92 -0.58 -4.12
CA GLY A 318 -22.86 0.46 -4.55
C GLY A 318 -24.28 0.24 -4.02
N GLN A 319 -24.40 -0.44 -2.88
CA GLN A 319 -25.66 -0.78 -2.22
C GLN A 319 -25.94 0.08 -0.97
N TYR A 320 -24.99 0.94 -0.58
CA TYR A 320 -25.13 1.86 0.54
C TYR A 320 -26.28 2.85 0.34
N ASN A 321 -27.08 3.06 1.38
CA ASN A 321 -28.17 4.02 1.39
C ASN A 321 -28.15 4.82 2.71
N PRO A 322 -27.83 6.13 2.71
CA PRO A 322 -27.72 6.94 3.93
C PRO A 322 -29.04 7.15 4.69
N VAL A 323 -30.18 6.70 4.16
CA VAL A 323 -31.46 6.67 4.89
C VAL A 323 -31.66 5.38 5.69
N VAL A 324 -30.98 4.30 5.31
CA VAL A 324 -31.13 2.95 5.91
C VAL A 324 -29.89 2.58 6.71
N ASP A 325 -28.70 2.78 6.14
CA ASP A 325 -27.40 2.48 6.73
C ASP A 325 -26.90 3.66 7.63
N GLN A 326 -27.80 4.23 8.44
CA GLN A 326 -27.47 5.34 9.36
C GLN A 326 -26.65 4.86 10.55
N THR A 327 -27.01 3.70 11.10
CA THR A 327 -26.29 3.00 12.15
C THR A 327 -25.57 1.80 11.55
N ASP A 328 -24.28 1.71 11.79
CA ASP A 328 -23.48 0.54 11.43
C ASP A 328 -23.78 -0.59 12.43
N GLU A 329 -24.66 -1.53 12.06
CA GLU A 329 -25.16 -2.61 12.92
C GLU A 329 -24.24 -3.84 12.92
N GLU A 330 -24.26 -4.64 13.99
CA GLU A 330 -23.60 -5.94 14.03
C GLU A 330 -24.22 -6.90 12.99
N PRO A 331 -23.43 -7.61 12.15
CA PRO A 331 -23.94 -8.73 11.38
C PRO A 331 -24.58 -9.78 12.30
N ALA A 332 -25.70 -10.35 11.86
CA ALA A 332 -26.31 -11.48 12.56
C ALA A 332 -25.30 -12.64 12.67
N ALA A 333 -25.31 -13.36 13.80
CA ALA A 333 -24.37 -14.47 14.06
C ALA A 333 -24.45 -15.66 13.07
N THR A 334 -25.41 -15.64 12.13
CA THR A 334 -25.58 -16.59 11.03
C THR A 334 -25.20 -16.01 9.66
N ALA A 335 -24.64 -14.79 9.60
CA ALA A 335 -24.16 -14.19 8.36
C ALA A 335 -22.92 -14.96 7.84
N GLU A 336 -22.84 -15.16 6.53
CA GLU A 336 -21.65 -15.74 5.92
C GLU A 336 -20.48 -14.76 6.01
N GLY A 337 -19.34 -15.22 6.53
CA GLY A 337 -18.12 -14.43 6.63
C GLY A 337 -17.61 -14.00 5.26
N HIS A 338 -16.97 -12.84 5.20
CA HIS A 338 -16.43 -12.31 3.95
C HIS A 338 -15.26 -13.16 3.44
N ASN A 339 -15.30 -13.51 2.15
CA ASN A 339 -14.34 -14.42 1.54
C ASN A 339 -13.01 -13.72 1.25
N ILE A 340 -11.91 -14.27 1.77
CA ILE A 340 -10.54 -13.82 1.53
C ILE A 340 -9.84 -14.85 0.63
N VAL A 341 -9.15 -14.40 -0.41
CA VAL A 341 -8.55 -15.28 -1.43
C VAL A 341 -7.09 -14.90 -1.67
N ARG A 342 -6.17 -15.71 -1.13
CA ARG A 342 -4.74 -15.39 -1.05
C ARG A 342 -3.94 -16.11 -2.13
N ASP A 343 -3.87 -15.55 -3.32
CA ASP A 343 -2.98 -16.04 -4.38
C ASP A 343 -1.52 -15.77 -4.03
N ARG A 344 -0.81 -16.83 -3.62
CA ARG A 344 0.53 -16.74 -3.03
C ARG A 344 1.46 -17.84 -3.54
N TYR A 345 2.58 -17.45 -4.14
CA TYR A 345 3.57 -18.38 -4.68
C TYR A 345 4.81 -18.41 -3.76
N PRO A 346 5.19 -19.56 -3.17
CA PRO A 346 6.39 -19.64 -2.33
C PRO A 346 7.66 -19.51 -3.17
N ILE A 347 8.53 -18.57 -2.79
CA ILE A 347 9.84 -18.27 -3.37
C ILE A 347 10.95 -18.48 -2.34
N ARG A 348 12.20 -18.49 -2.80
CA ARG A 348 13.39 -18.39 -1.95
C ARG A 348 14.20 -17.15 -2.29
N PHE A 349 14.57 -16.38 -1.28
CA PHE A 349 15.47 -15.23 -1.38
C PHE A 349 16.64 -15.45 -0.42
N LYS A 350 17.88 -15.46 -0.94
CA LYS A 350 19.09 -15.82 -0.20
C LYS A 350 18.90 -17.12 0.61
N SER A 351 18.79 -17.04 1.94
CA SER A 351 18.57 -18.19 2.84
C SER A 351 17.14 -18.36 3.36
N HIS A 352 16.24 -17.44 3.02
CA HIS A 352 14.89 -17.32 3.57
C HIS A 352 13.80 -17.65 2.54
N THR A 353 12.60 -17.98 3.01
CA THR A 353 11.42 -18.29 2.18
C THR A 353 10.32 -17.28 2.42
N TYR A 354 9.67 -16.87 1.32
CA TYR A 354 8.59 -15.89 1.30
C TYR A 354 7.49 -16.33 0.36
N PHE A 355 6.27 -15.87 0.59
CA PHE A 355 5.26 -15.82 -0.45
C PHE A 355 5.43 -14.55 -1.30
N GLU A 356 5.59 -14.71 -2.60
CA GLU A 356 5.35 -13.69 -3.61
C GLU A 356 3.82 -13.60 -3.86
N LYS A 357 3.25 -12.41 -3.64
CA LYS A 357 1.84 -12.06 -3.88
C LYS A 357 1.82 -10.85 -4.83
N SER A 358 0.83 -10.73 -5.71
CA SER A 358 0.69 -9.52 -6.54
C SER A 358 0.38 -8.30 -5.66
N GLU A 359 1.04 -7.16 -5.88
CA GLU A 359 0.78 -5.94 -5.09
C GLU A 359 -0.28 -5.04 -5.76
N TYR A 360 -0.98 -4.28 -4.92
CA TYR A 360 -1.99 -3.30 -5.32
C TYR A 360 -1.35 -2.07 -5.97
N SER A 361 -1.79 -1.73 -7.18
CA SER A 361 -1.25 -0.62 -7.97
C SER A 361 -2.13 0.63 -7.93
N PRO A 362 -1.56 1.85 -7.99
CA PRO A 362 -2.32 3.08 -8.17
C PRO A 362 -3.33 3.00 -9.32
N ALA A 363 -4.59 3.30 -9.02
CA ALA A 363 -5.69 3.43 -9.95
C ALA A 363 -5.70 4.84 -10.58
N LYS A 364 -5.88 4.90 -11.91
CA LYS A 364 -5.81 6.15 -12.69
C LYS A 364 -6.79 7.22 -12.21
N GLU A 365 -7.99 6.82 -11.75
CA GLU A 365 -9.02 7.76 -11.29
C GLU A 365 -8.53 8.61 -10.09
N LEU A 366 -7.61 8.08 -9.28
CA LEU A 366 -7.00 8.78 -8.15
C LEU A 366 -5.74 9.57 -8.55
N GLU A 367 -5.03 9.16 -9.59
CA GLU A 367 -3.96 9.97 -10.22
C GLU A 367 -4.53 11.23 -10.89
N ASP A 368 -5.68 11.09 -11.56
CA ASP A 368 -6.45 12.19 -12.15
C ASP A 368 -6.98 13.14 -11.06
N LEU A 369 -7.46 12.62 -9.92
CA LEU A 369 -7.92 13.43 -8.77
C LEU A 369 -6.78 14.23 -8.11
N MET A 370 -5.56 13.67 -8.08
CA MET A 370 -4.36 14.41 -7.67
C MET A 370 -3.99 15.52 -8.65
N ASN A 371 -4.18 15.29 -9.96
CA ASN A 371 -3.74 16.18 -11.03
C ASN A 371 -4.91 16.59 -11.97
N PRO A 372 -5.91 17.35 -11.48
CA PRO A 372 -7.10 17.71 -12.26
C PRO A 372 -6.76 18.71 -13.38
N THR A 373 -6.27 18.19 -14.51
CA THR A 373 -6.03 18.98 -15.71
C THR A 373 -7.37 19.27 -16.41
N GLY A 374 -7.68 20.56 -16.62
CA GLY A 374 -8.98 21.05 -17.11
C GLY A 374 -9.32 20.73 -18.58
N ALA A 375 -8.77 19.64 -19.13
CA ALA A 375 -8.94 19.20 -20.51
C ALA A 375 -9.19 17.68 -20.65
N GLY A 376 -9.28 16.93 -19.53
CA GLY A 376 -9.02 15.49 -19.50
C GLY A 376 -10.11 14.56 -18.97
N GLY A 377 -11.40 14.90 -19.06
CA GLY A 377 -12.51 13.93 -18.95
C GLY A 377 -12.75 13.21 -17.61
N GLY A 378 -12.00 13.53 -16.54
CA GLY A 378 -12.29 13.03 -15.19
C GLY A 378 -13.65 13.49 -14.67
N SER A 379 -14.25 12.73 -13.76
CA SER A 379 -15.50 13.13 -13.10
C SER A 379 -15.27 14.40 -12.29
N SER A 380 -16.02 15.46 -12.61
CA SER A 380 -16.02 16.73 -11.85
C SER A 380 -16.76 16.63 -10.51
N GLU A 381 -17.10 15.42 -10.09
CA GLU A 381 -17.82 15.10 -8.86
C GLU A 381 -16.80 14.77 -7.77
N GLU A 382 -17.00 15.30 -6.55
CA GLU A 382 -16.08 15.06 -5.44
C GLU A 382 -16.26 13.64 -4.86
N PRO A 383 -15.20 13.04 -4.27
CA PRO A 383 -15.29 11.74 -3.62
C PRO A 383 -16.42 11.67 -2.57
N SER A 384 -17.34 10.72 -2.75
CA SER A 384 -18.53 10.55 -1.89
C SER A 384 -18.91 9.07 -1.76
N PRO A 385 -19.66 8.62 -0.74
CA PRO A 385 -19.95 7.20 -0.56
C PRO A 385 -20.69 6.54 -1.72
N ASN A 386 -21.46 7.33 -2.48
CA ASN A 386 -22.24 6.86 -3.63
C ASN A 386 -21.62 7.22 -4.99
N HIS A 387 -20.39 7.74 -5.01
CA HIS A 387 -19.71 8.15 -6.24
C HIS A 387 -19.67 7.01 -7.28
N PRO A 388 -19.96 7.25 -8.58
CA PRO A 388 -20.11 6.18 -9.57
C PRO A 388 -18.87 5.28 -9.70
N LEU A 389 -17.67 5.86 -9.75
CA LEU A 389 -16.39 5.14 -9.81
C LEU A 389 -16.00 4.64 -8.39
N PRO A 390 -15.82 3.32 -8.16
CA PRO A 390 -15.58 2.76 -6.82
C PRO A 390 -14.29 3.24 -6.14
N SER A 391 -13.22 3.49 -6.90
CA SER A 391 -11.94 4.03 -6.38
C SER A 391 -12.06 5.44 -5.80
N LEU A 392 -13.14 6.15 -6.11
CA LEU A 392 -13.46 7.49 -5.61
C LEU A 392 -14.58 7.48 -4.55
N ARG A 393 -15.01 6.30 -4.07
CA ARG A 393 -15.99 6.22 -2.98
C ARG A 393 -15.35 6.44 -1.63
N THR A 394 -16.01 7.23 -0.78
CA THR A 394 -15.56 7.50 0.59
C THR A 394 -16.34 6.69 1.61
N LEU A 395 -15.72 6.46 2.76
CA LEU A 395 -16.26 5.66 3.84
C LEU A 395 -17.08 6.55 4.80
N PRO A 396 -18.40 6.32 4.95
CA PRO A 396 -19.22 7.12 5.86
C PRO A 396 -18.74 6.95 7.29
N ASN A 397 -18.87 8.01 8.09
CA ASN A 397 -18.44 8.07 9.49
C ASN A 397 -16.96 7.73 9.75
N SER A 398 -16.12 7.69 8.71
CA SER A 398 -14.67 7.48 8.85
C SER A 398 -13.94 8.80 9.07
N CYS A 399 -12.93 8.78 9.94
CA CYS A 399 -12.10 9.96 10.22
C CYS A 399 -10.74 9.59 10.81
N ILE A 400 -9.81 10.56 10.80
CA ILE A 400 -8.57 10.53 11.57
C ILE A 400 -8.64 11.68 12.57
N ARG A 401 -8.41 11.40 13.87
CA ARG A 401 -8.26 12.41 14.93
C ARG A 401 -6.80 12.45 15.38
N VAL A 402 -6.29 13.65 15.66
CA VAL A 402 -4.87 13.89 15.97
C VAL A 402 -4.70 14.52 17.34
N TYR A 403 -3.72 14.02 18.08
CA TYR A 403 -3.38 14.45 19.43
C TYR A 403 -1.91 14.92 19.45
N LYS A 404 -1.59 15.94 20.25
CA LYS A 404 -0.22 16.40 20.52
C LYS A 404 -0.01 16.39 22.02
N ASN A 405 0.96 15.60 22.49
CA ASN A 405 1.26 15.42 23.92
C ASN A 405 -0.01 15.10 24.76
N GLY A 406 -0.87 14.22 24.23
CA GLY A 406 -2.16 13.83 24.81
C GLY A 406 -3.34 14.79 24.56
N VAL A 407 -3.10 16.03 24.13
CA VAL A 407 -4.16 17.01 23.87
C VAL A 407 -4.75 16.79 22.48
N LEU A 408 -6.07 16.68 22.37
CA LEU A 408 -6.78 16.58 21.08
C LEU A 408 -6.63 17.89 20.29
N MET A 409 -5.98 17.81 19.13
CA MET A 409 -5.82 18.92 18.18
C MET A 409 -6.99 19.00 17.18
N GLY A 410 -7.75 17.92 17.03
CA GLY A 410 -8.99 17.84 16.24
C GLY A 410 -8.97 16.75 15.18
N THR A 411 -9.91 16.86 14.23
CA THR A 411 -10.16 15.88 13.17
C THR A 411 -9.69 16.43 11.82
N PRO A 412 -8.43 16.22 11.39
CA PRO A 412 -7.94 16.76 10.13
C PRO A 412 -8.58 16.12 8.89
N PHE A 413 -8.95 14.84 8.95
CA PHE A 413 -9.45 14.08 7.80
C PHE A 413 -10.73 13.33 8.17
N GLU A 414 -11.71 13.39 7.27
CA GLU A 414 -13.03 12.76 7.37
C GLU A 414 -13.39 12.21 5.98
N ASN A 415 -14.28 11.22 5.90
CA ASN A 415 -14.69 10.59 4.64
C ASN A 415 -13.48 10.02 3.87
N LEU A 416 -12.73 9.14 4.53
CA LEU A 416 -11.54 8.47 3.98
C LEU A 416 -11.91 7.59 2.76
N LEU A 417 -10.99 7.42 1.81
CA LEU A 417 -11.26 6.65 0.58
C LEU A 417 -11.36 5.13 0.83
N GLY A 418 -12.39 4.50 0.26
CA GLY A 418 -12.58 3.05 0.32
C GLY A 418 -11.45 2.28 -0.35
N PHE A 419 -11.05 1.17 0.26
CA PHE A 419 -9.90 0.34 -0.13
C PHE A 419 -10.27 -1.11 -0.44
N LEU A 420 -11.44 -1.61 -0.02
CA LEU A 420 -11.84 -2.97 -0.40
C LEU A 420 -12.14 -3.06 -1.90
N PRO A 421 -12.02 -4.25 -2.53
CA PRO A 421 -12.31 -4.38 -3.95
C PRO A 421 -13.76 -3.99 -4.28
N PRO A 422 -14.02 -3.33 -5.42
CA PRO A 422 -13.12 -3.09 -6.55
C PRO A 422 -12.42 -1.72 -6.54
N ALA A 423 -12.30 -1.04 -5.38
CA ALA A 423 -11.57 0.22 -5.29
C ALA A 423 -10.04 0.03 -5.42
N SER A 424 -9.45 -0.88 -4.64
CA SER A 424 -8.08 -1.37 -4.84
C SER A 424 -8.06 -2.56 -5.81
N ARG A 425 -7.03 -2.64 -6.65
CA ARG A 425 -6.83 -3.71 -7.64
C ARG A 425 -5.34 -4.07 -7.77
N PRO A 426 -4.97 -5.36 -7.92
CA PRO A 426 -3.59 -5.76 -8.17
C PRO A 426 -3.16 -5.33 -9.58
N GLN A 427 -1.85 -5.17 -9.79
CA GLN A 427 -1.36 -4.79 -11.11
C GLN A 427 -1.58 -5.92 -12.14
N GLY A 428 -2.37 -5.66 -13.19
CA GLY A 428 -2.82 -6.69 -14.15
C GLY A 428 -1.73 -7.41 -14.96
N GLN A 429 -0.47 -6.94 -14.96
CA GLN A 429 0.67 -7.68 -15.51
C GLN A 429 1.32 -8.65 -14.51
N GLY A 430 1.09 -8.47 -13.20
CA GLY A 430 1.66 -9.29 -12.12
C GLY A 430 0.86 -10.56 -11.81
N GLY A 431 -0.05 -10.99 -12.69
CA GLY A 431 -0.86 -12.22 -12.55
C GLY A 431 -1.99 -12.15 -11.52
N GLY A 432 -2.15 -11.05 -10.80
CA GLY A 432 -3.16 -10.90 -9.75
C GLY A 432 -4.59 -10.82 -10.30
N ARG A 433 -5.53 -11.48 -9.62
CA ARG A 433 -6.96 -11.45 -9.96
C ARG A 433 -7.64 -10.20 -9.40
N GLU A 434 -8.26 -9.40 -10.25
CA GLU A 434 -9.09 -8.27 -9.83
C GLU A 434 -10.34 -8.72 -9.05
N GLY A 435 -10.86 -7.83 -8.20
CA GLY A 435 -12.08 -8.08 -7.42
C GLY A 435 -11.89 -8.96 -6.17
N LEU A 436 -10.70 -9.52 -5.95
CA LEU A 436 -10.38 -10.34 -4.77
C LEU A 436 -9.68 -9.53 -3.67
N ASP A 437 -9.96 -9.90 -2.43
CA ASP A 437 -9.37 -9.35 -1.21
C ASP A 437 -8.45 -10.42 -0.60
N ASP A 438 -7.20 -10.07 -0.36
CA ASP A 438 -6.18 -10.99 0.17
C ASP A 438 -5.96 -10.84 1.69
N GLY A 439 -6.80 -10.03 2.35
CA GLY A 439 -6.73 -9.71 3.78
C GLY A 439 -5.78 -8.54 4.11
N MET A 440 -4.88 -8.16 3.20
CA MET A 440 -3.83 -7.15 3.42
C MET A 440 -4.18 -5.75 2.91
N LEU A 441 -5.42 -5.55 2.46
CA LEU A 441 -6.00 -4.22 2.24
C LEU A 441 -6.40 -3.58 3.56
N GLY A 442 -6.10 -2.29 3.73
CA GLY A 442 -6.36 -1.51 4.95
C GLY A 442 -5.56 -0.21 4.99
N TYR A 443 -5.66 0.52 6.10
CA TYR A 443 -4.79 1.64 6.42
C TYR A 443 -3.66 1.18 7.36
N TYR A 444 -2.42 1.46 6.98
CA TYR A 444 -1.22 1.21 7.77
C TYR A 444 -0.78 2.50 8.47
N PRO A 445 -0.35 2.43 9.74
CA PRO A 445 0.51 3.46 10.33
C PRO A 445 1.71 3.72 9.42
N ALA A 446 1.98 4.99 9.12
CA ALA A 446 3.01 5.38 8.18
C ALA A 446 3.81 6.58 8.71
N VAL A 447 5.14 6.45 8.65
CA VAL A 447 6.08 7.51 9.00
C VAL A 447 6.97 7.82 7.80
N SER A 448 7.35 9.08 7.64
CA SER A 448 8.26 9.51 6.57
C SER A 448 9.33 10.44 7.12
N VAL A 449 10.58 10.09 6.87
CA VAL A 449 11.77 10.76 7.39
C VAL A 449 12.53 11.46 6.25
N PHE A 450 13.25 12.53 6.60
CA PHE A 450 14.05 13.32 5.67
C PHE A 450 15.28 13.92 6.37
N HIS A 451 16.44 13.75 5.72
CA HIS A 451 17.71 14.42 6.01
C HIS A 451 18.10 14.50 7.50
N GLY A 452 18.11 13.35 8.17
CA GLY A 452 18.45 13.19 9.59
C GLY A 452 17.31 13.47 10.56
N GLY A 453 16.09 13.70 10.07
CA GLY A 453 14.87 13.61 10.87
C GLY A 453 14.56 12.16 11.23
N ALA A 454 14.14 11.92 12.47
CA ALA A 454 13.99 10.59 13.05
C ALA A 454 12.79 10.52 14.00
N VAL A 455 12.18 9.35 14.07
CA VAL A 455 10.91 9.13 14.78
C VAL A 455 10.87 7.74 15.41
N GLU A 456 10.44 7.70 16.67
CA GLU A 456 10.22 6.49 17.47
C GLU A 456 8.71 6.23 17.54
N VAL A 457 8.24 5.03 17.21
CA VAL A 457 6.81 4.69 17.13
C VAL A 457 6.36 3.72 18.23
N ASN A 458 5.17 3.98 18.77
CA ASN A 458 4.55 3.19 19.84
C ASN A 458 3.13 2.78 19.45
N PHE A 459 2.93 1.49 19.25
CA PHE A 459 1.64 0.91 18.87
C PHE A 459 0.76 0.53 20.09
N GLY A 460 1.22 0.81 21.31
CA GLY A 460 0.54 0.48 22.56
C GLY A 460 0.77 -0.96 23.04
N PRO A 461 0.08 -1.41 24.11
CA PRO A 461 -0.92 -0.66 24.88
C PRO A 461 -0.33 0.44 25.78
N GLU A 462 0.95 0.32 26.13
CA GLU A 462 1.65 1.25 27.03
C GLU A 462 2.06 2.54 26.29
N PHE A 463 1.07 3.42 26.07
CA PHE A 463 1.24 4.72 25.44
C PHE A 463 1.96 5.73 26.33
N TRP A 464 2.66 6.69 25.72
CA TRP A 464 3.20 7.85 26.43
C TRP A 464 2.08 8.81 26.84
N TYR A 465 1.07 9.00 25.97
CA TYR A 465 -0.15 9.73 26.26
C TYR A 465 -1.39 8.91 25.85
N PRO A 466 -1.85 7.96 26.69
CA PRO A 466 -2.97 7.09 26.35
C PRO A 466 -4.20 7.89 25.92
N PRO A 467 -4.93 7.43 24.89
CA PRO A 467 -6.02 8.19 24.30
C PRO A 467 -7.09 8.46 25.36
N PRO A 468 -7.67 9.68 25.45
CA PRO A 468 -8.60 10.02 26.52
C PRO A 468 -9.74 9.01 26.61
N ALA A 469 -10.01 8.52 27.82
CA ALA A 469 -11.04 7.52 28.09
C ALA A 469 -12.40 7.90 27.49
N GLU A 470 -13.27 6.91 27.30
CA GLU A 470 -14.61 7.08 26.74
C GLU A 470 -15.56 7.69 27.79
N THR A 471 -15.27 8.95 28.14
CA THR A 471 -16.09 9.80 29.01
C THR A 471 -17.32 10.31 28.27
N GLU A 472 -18.34 10.69 29.03
CA GLU A 472 -19.68 10.94 28.49
C GLU A 472 -19.82 12.20 27.62
N ASP A 473 -18.79 13.06 27.56
CA ASP A 473 -18.83 14.36 26.87
C ASP A 473 -18.19 14.37 25.46
N ARG A 474 -17.73 13.23 24.92
CA ARG A 474 -17.37 13.17 23.48
C ARG A 474 -18.65 13.30 22.63
N PRO A 475 -18.76 14.28 21.70
CA PRO A 475 -19.98 14.48 20.91
C PRO A 475 -20.26 13.34 19.91
N ASP A 476 -19.22 12.64 19.46
CA ASP A 476 -19.26 11.58 18.44
C ASP A 476 -19.75 10.22 19.03
N LYS A 477 -20.62 10.27 20.04
CA LYS A 477 -20.67 9.31 21.16
C LYS A 477 -20.99 7.86 20.78
N VAL A 478 -21.80 7.64 19.75
CA VAL A 478 -22.17 6.32 19.21
C VAL A 478 -22.40 6.47 17.70
N TRP A 479 -21.40 6.13 16.87
CA TRP A 479 -21.53 6.16 15.40
C TRP A 479 -21.95 4.81 14.81
N SER A 480 -21.75 3.73 15.56
CA SER A 480 -22.10 2.35 15.23
C SER A 480 -22.95 1.74 16.35
N GLY A 481 -23.91 0.87 16.01
CA GLY A 481 -24.60 0.04 17.01
C GLY A 481 -23.68 -1.03 17.63
N ASN A 482 -22.53 -1.29 17.01
CA ASN A 482 -21.51 -2.22 17.48
C ASN A 482 -20.59 -1.57 18.53
N ALA A 483 -20.68 -2.03 19.77
CA ALA A 483 -19.82 -1.58 20.87
C ALA A 483 -18.31 -1.85 20.64
N ARG A 484 -17.95 -2.91 19.89
CA ARG A 484 -16.55 -3.21 19.52
C ARG A 484 -15.98 -2.19 18.55
N LEU A 485 -16.78 -1.67 17.61
CA LEU A 485 -16.35 -0.64 16.65
C LEU A 485 -16.28 0.76 17.28
N ASN A 486 -17.07 1.00 18.35
CA ASN A 486 -16.96 2.22 19.15
C ASN A 486 -15.71 2.23 20.05
N ARG A 487 -15.20 1.08 20.52
CA ARG A 487 -14.02 1.03 21.43
C ARG A 487 -12.71 1.40 20.71
N VAL A 488 -11.95 2.36 21.24
CA VAL A 488 -10.56 2.59 20.78
C VAL A 488 -9.66 1.41 21.17
N ARG A 489 -8.96 0.82 20.19
CA ARG A 489 -7.96 -0.25 20.39
C ARG A 489 -6.54 0.26 20.15
N PRO A 490 -5.51 -0.21 20.89
CA PRO A 490 -4.12 0.00 20.50
C PRO A 490 -3.82 -0.78 19.21
N VAL A 491 -3.05 -0.19 18.30
CA VAL A 491 -2.63 -0.88 17.05
C VAL A 491 -1.86 -2.18 17.33
N SER A 492 -1.26 -2.36 18.51
CA SER A 492 -0.62 -3.61 18.90
C SER A 492 -1.57 -4.81 19.02
N GLU A 493 -2.86 -4.61 19.33
CA GLU A 493 -3.85 -5.69 19.26
C GLU A 493 -3.99 -6.22 17.82
N ARG A 494 -3.77 -5.37 16.79
CA ARG A 494 -3.90 -5.77 15.38
C ARG A 494 -2.86 -6.80 14.95
N TYR A 495 -1.68 -6.80 15.56
CA TYR A 495 -0.64 -7.81 15.28
C TYR A 495 -1.14 -9.22 15.63
N SER A 496 -1.76 -9.36 16.80
CA SER A 496 -2.38 -10.61 17.24
C SER A 496 -3.58 -11.00 16.37
N ASP A 497 -4.48 -10.05 16.07
CA ASP A 497 -5.63 -10.28 15.19
C ASP A 497 -5.17 -10.79 13.80
N GLN A 498 -4.16 -10.16 13.20
CA GLN A 498 -3.65 -10.47 11.86
C GLN A 498 -2.97 -11.85 11.80
N ILE A 499 -2.24 -12.24 12.86
CA ILE A 499 -1.67 -13.60 12.97
C ILE A 499 -2.77 -14.66 13.09
N VAL A 500 -3.81 -14.39 13.89
CA VAL A 500 -4.97 -15.30 14.02
C VAL A 500 -5.69 -15.44 12.68
N GLU A 501 -5.88 -14.35 11.95
CA GLU A 501 -6.44 -14.38 10.59
C GLU A 501 -5.58 -15.20 9.62
N ASP A 502 -4.26 -14.96 9.53
CA ASP A 502 -3.38 -15.70 8.60
C ASP A 502 -3.37 -17.21 8.90
N ILE A 503 -3.38 -17.61 10.18
CA ILE A 503 -3.49 -19.02 10.61
C ILE A 503 -4.86 -19.62 10.28
N VAL A 504 -5.95 -18.90 10.52
CA VAL A 504 -7.31 -19.37 10.19
C VAL A 504 -7.48 -19.53 8.68
N TRP A 505 -7.01 -18.58 7.88
CA TRP A 505 -7.05 -18.69 6.42
C TRP A 505 -6.10 -19.78 5.89
N ASP A 506 -4.95 -20.03 6.53
CA ASP A 506 -4.10 -21.19 6.19
C ASP A 506 -4.84 -22.53 6.41
N ILE A 507 -5.61 -22.65 7.50
CA ILE A 507 -6.40 -23.85 7.78
C ILE A 507 -7.57 -23.98 6.79
N ILE A 508 -8.24 -22.87 6.43
CA ILE A 508 -9.33 -22.86 5.44
C ILE A 508 -8.82 -23.27 4.05
N ASP A 509 -7.69 -22.73 3.61
CA ASP A 509 -7.10 -23.03 2.30
C ASP A 509 -6.64 -24.51 2.22
N GLU A 510 -6.05 -25.07 3.29
CA GLU A 510 -5.73 -26.50 3.38
C GLU A 510 -6.99 -27.37 3.26
N VAL A 511 -8.08 -27.03 3.95
CA VAL A 511 -9.33 -27.80 3.94
C VAL A 511 -10.06 -27.70 2.58
N ASP A 512 -10.08 -26.53 1.95
CA ASP A 512 -10.59 -26.35 0.58
C ASP A 512 -9.79 -27.20 -0.43
N PHE A 513 -8.45 -27.17 -0.33
CA PHE A 513 -7.58 -27.95 -1.19
C PHE A 513 -7.72 -29.47 -0.96
N TRP A 514 -7.74 -29.93 0.30
CA TRP A 514 -8.00 -31.32 0.68
C TRP A 514 -9.35 -31.82 0.15
N SER A 515 -10.39 -30.98 0.26
CA SER A 515 -11.74 -31.27 -0.26
C SER A 515 -11.76 -31.38 -1.79
N LYS A 516 -11.03 -30.50 -2.49
CA LYS A 516 -10.89 -30.52 -3.95
C LYS A 516 -10.17 -31.78 -4.46
N ASP A 517 -9.26 -32.34 -3.67
CA ASP A 517 -8.59 -33.61 -3.94
C ASP A 517 -9.40 -34.86 -3.50
N GLY A 518 -10.62 -34.65 -3.00
CA GLY A 518 -11.58 -35.70 -2.68
C GLY A 518 -11.46 -36.28 -1.27
N GLY A 519 -10.85 -35.56 -0.32
CA GLY A 519 -10.79 -35.94 1.09
C GLY A 519 -9.89 -37.14 1.45
N GLY A 520 -9.36 -37.85 0.45
CA GLY A 520 -8.52 -39.04 0.64
C GLY A 520 -7.02 -38.75 0.70
N ALA A 521 -6.58 -37.74 1.45
CA ALA A 521 -5.17 -37.32 1.52
C ALA A 521 -4.53 -37.44 2.91
N THR A 522 -5.18 -38.14 3.86
CA THR A 522 -4.78 -38.21 5.28
C THR A 522 -4.36 -39.61 5.76
N ASP A 523 -4.65 -40.67 5.01
CA ASP A 523 -4.08 -42.00 5.29
C ASP A 523 -2.56 -41.93 5.09
N ARG A 524 -1.76 -42.30 6.10
CA ARG A 524 -0.28 -42.27 5.97
C ARG A 524 0.24 -43.12 4.81
N GLN A 525 -0.45 -44.21 4.48
CA GLN A 525 -0.23 -45.01 3.27
C GLN A 525 -0.51 -44.18 2.01
N GLY A 526 -1.70 -43.56 1.92
CA GLY A 526 -2.09 -42.71 0.80
C GLY A 526 -1.24 -41.44 0.64
N VAL A 527 -0.68 -40.90 1.73
CA VAL A 527 0.32 -39.83 1.70
C VAL A 527 1.65 -40.36 1.15
N SER A 528 2.12 -41.53 1.60
CA SER A 528 3.31 -42.20 1.07
C SER A 528 3.16 -42.44 -0.44
N ASP A 529 2.15 -43.22 -0.84
CA ASP A 529 1.92 -43.63 -2.23
C ASP A 529 1.67 -42.43 -3.15
N LYS A 530 0.93 -41.40 -2.68
CA LYS A 530 0.80 -40.14 -3.43
C LYS A 530 2.12 -39.39 -3.48
N SER A 531 2.90 -39.31 -2.41
CA SER A 531 4.18 -38.58 -2.38
C SER A 531 5.23 -39.20 -3.31
N GLU A 532 5.27 -40.53 -3.44
CA GLU A 532 6.09 -41.23 -4.43
C GLU A 532 5.57 -41.00 -5.86
N ALA A 533 4.25 -41.12 -6.09
CA ALA A 533 3.65 -40.81 -7.39
C ALA A 533 3.77 -39.32 -7.77
N VAL A 534 3.89 -38.43 -6.78
CA VAL A 534 4.15 -36.99 -6.90
C VAL A 534 5.62 -36.72 -7.21
N ALA A 535 6.55 -37.42 -6.56
CA ALA A 535 7.98 -37.33 -6.83
C ALA A 535 8.35 -37.89 -8.21
N MET A 536 7.62 -38.91 -8.68
CA MET A 536 7.76 -39.48 -10.04
C MET A 536 6.92 -38.76 -11.12
N ALA A 537 6.21 -37.67 -10.79
CA ALA A 537 5.45 -36.90 -11.77
C ALA A 537 6.36 -35.93 -12.56
N PRO A 538 6.56 -36.11 -13.88
CA PRO A 538 7.39 -35.21 -14.67
C PRO A 538 6.74 -33.82 -14.81
N GLY A 539 7.56 -32.76 -14.72
CA GLY A 539 7.09 -31.38 -14.90
C GLY A 539 6.64 -30.67 -13.61
N ARG A 540 7.27 -30.97 -12.47
CA ARG A 540 7.24 -30.11 -11.27
C ARG A 540 8.44 -29.19 -11.25
N GLU A 541 8.23 -27.93 -10.88
CA GLU A 541 9.28 -26.91 -10.78
C GLU A 541 9.74 -26.76 -9.33
N GLU A 542 11.02 -26.43 -9.12
CA GLU A 542 11.46 -25.95 -7.80
C GLU A 542 10.88 -24.56 -7.53
N ILE A 543 10.80 -24.16 -6.25
CA ILE A 543 10.45 -22.77 -5.91
C ILE A 543 11.47 -21.79 -6.50
N LYS A 544 10.95 -20.79 -7.22
CA LYS A 544 11.68 -19.66 -7.81
C LYS A 544 12.71 -19.08 -6.83
N GLU A 545 13.96 -19.02 -7.25
CA GLU A 545 14.95 -18.15 -6.60
C GLU A 545 14.71 -16.71 -7.06
N VAL A 546 14.62 -15.78 -6.10
CA VAL A 546 14.58 -14.34 -6.35
C VAL A 546 15.92 -13.74 -5.95
N VAL A 547 16.47 -12.94 -6.85
CA VAL A 547 17.60 -12.04 -6.58
C VAL A 547 17.04 -10.61 -6.54
N GLN A 548 17.46 -9.87 -5.53
CA GLN A 548 17.41 -8.41 -5.50
C GLN A 548 18.84 -7.96 -5.23
N ASP A 549 19.29 -6.93 -5.92
CA ASP A 549 20.48 -6.19 -5.51
C ASP A 549 20.11 -5.39 -4.24
N ASP A 550 20.97 -5.43 -3.22
CA ASP A 550 20.79 -4.72 -1.95
C ASP A 550 21.01 -3.19 -2.10
#